data_AF-A0A9D8BYF0-F1
#
_entry.id   AF-A0A9D8BYF0-F1
#
_cell.length_a   1.000
_cell.length_b   1.000
_cell.length_c   1.000
_cell.angle_alpha   90.00
_cell.angle_beta   90.00
_cell.angle_gamma   90.00
#
_symmetry.space_group_name_H-M   'P 1'
#
loop_
_entity.id
_entity.type
_entity.pdbx_description
1 polymer ?
#
loop_
_entity_poly.entity_id
_entity_poly.type
_entity_poly.pdbx_seq_one_letter_code
_entity_poly.pdbx_strand_id
1 'polypeptide(L)'
;VPVIDMAVRTLYETGYLHNHARMWLASYVVHVRKVDWRIAADWLYGHLLDGDLASNHLSWQWVAGTGSKKPYLFNAANVARYAPTPWHSPGSVIDRSYEALDRLALEPAGQVTNTHHTLAHNALIEPPFYNKPHLDLGFSKPDPSAVAGRNVWLVHPWNLSDLPTFLPANTLVVGVFVSDFHRAWPWNERRWRFVAGRMAELAAVHWQGDAAEIGAALQSANRVRSLNDPHLAPWLPGLAVCDAAVELFPTVARRCDSFSQWWTRTLRGIASVSDLLTARQAPARWMD
;
A
#
# COMPACT_ATOMS: atom_id res chain seq x y z
N VAL A 1 23.43 2.25 9.12
CA VAL A 1 24.07 1.62 7.93
C VAL A 1 23.67 2.48 6.75
N PRO A 2 24.59 3.12 6.01
CA PRO A 2 24.24 4.23 5.11
C PRO A 2 23.05 3.97 4.18
N VAL A 3 23.01 2.82 3.50
CA VAL A 3 21.90 2.43 2.61
C VAL A 3 20.54 2.40 3.32
N ILE A 4 20.51 1.93 4.58
CA ILE A 4 19.30 1.82 5.39
C ILE A 4 18.89 3.18 5.93
N ASP A 5 19.86 3.95 6.42
CA ASP A 5 19.62 5.28 6.97
C ASP A 5 19.07 6.20 5.86
N MET A 6 19.64 6.14 4.65
CA MET A 6 19.15 6.85 3.48
C MET A 6 17.76 6.37 3.03
N ALA A 7 17.49 5.07 3.04
CA ALA A 7 16.16 4.55 2.73
C ALA A 7 15.09 5.10 3.69
N VAL A 8 15.36 5.11 5.00
CA VAL A 8 14.42 5.66 5.99
C VAL A 8 14.23 7.17 5.79
N ARG A 9 15.31 7.93 5.50
CA ARG A 9 15.21 9.37 5.15
C ARG A 9 14.32 9.58 3.93
N THR A 10 14.61 8.88 2.83
CA THR A 10 13.83 9.00 1.59
C THR A 10 12.37 8.63 1.81
N LEU A 11 12.09 7.58 2.57
CA LEU A 11 10.71 7.19 2.91
C LEU A 11 9.97 8.31 3.65
N TYR A 12 10.57 8.89 4.69
CA TYR A 12 9.91 9.93 5.48
C TYR A 12 9.77 11.24 4.69
N GLU A 13 10.77 11.59 3.89
CA GLU A 13 10.81 12.81 3.10
C GLU A 13 9.90 12.78 1.87
N THR A 14 9.65 11.60 1.29
CA THR A 14 8.93 11.48 0.01
C THR A 14 7.64 10.67 0.11
N GLY A 15 7.55 9.75 1.07
CA GLY A 15 6.50 8.74 1.14
C GLY A 15 6.63 7.63 0.09
N TYR A 16 7.80 7.50 -0.55
CA TYR A 16 8.08 6.49 -1.56
C TYR A 16 9.45 5.84 -1.35
N LEU A 17 9.55 4.57 -1.72
CA LEU A 17 10.82 3.86 -1.83
C LEU A 17 10.86 3.01 -3.09
N HIS A 18 12.01 3.04 -3.78
CA HIS A 18 12.27 2.13 -4.89
C HIS A 18 12.31 0.67 -4.39
N ASN A 19 11.88 -0.28 -5.23
CA ASN A 19 11.73 -1.68 -4.83
C ASN A 19 13.01 -2.31 -4.24
N HIS A 20 14.17 -2.07 -4.84
CA HIS A 20 15.45 -2.53 -4.28
C HIS A 20 15.68 -2.03 -2.84
N ALA A 21 15.40 -0.74 -2.58
CA ALA A 21 15.53 -0.17 -1.25
C ALA A 21 14.56 -0.80 -0.25
N ARG A 22 13.32 -1.11 -0.67
CA ARG A 22 12.36 -1.86 0.16
C ARG A 22 12.88 -3.24 0.52
N MET A 23 13.44 -3.96 -0.45
CA MET A 23 14.00 -5.30 -0.24
C MET A 23 15.23 -5.28 0.67
N TRP A 24 16.14 -4.32 0.49
CA TRP A 24 17.31 -4.13 1.37
C TRP A 24 16.89 -3.78 2.80
N LEU A 25 15.95 -2.85 2.95
CA LEU A 25 15.40 -2.47 4.24
C LEU A 25 14.76 -3.66 4.95
N ALA A 26 13.91 -4.41 4.26
CA ALA A 26 13.29 -5.61 4.82
C ALA A 26 14.31 -6.67 5.23
N SER A 27 15.30 -6.93 4.37
CA SER A 27 16.34 -7.92 4.65
C SER A 27 17.18 -7.54 5.87
N TYR A 28 17.55 -6.27 5.99
CA TYR A 28 18.30 -5.76 7.14
C TYR A 28 17.48 -5.85 8.44
N VAL A 29 16.22 -5.41 8.41
CA VAL A 29 15.35 -5.40 9.59
C VAL A 29 15.08 -6.82 10.10
N VAL A 30 14.81 -7.76 9.20
CA VAL A 30 14.52 -9.16 9.56
C VAL A 30 15.80 -9.91 9.93
N HIS A 31 16.80 -9.93 9.06
CA HIS A 31 17.92 -10.87 9.18
C HIS A 31 19.09 -10.33 9.99
N VAL A 32 19.29 -9.02 10.00
CA VAL A 32 20.37 -8.39 10.78
C VAL A 32 19.85 -7.89 12.13
N ARG A 33 18.69 -7.22 12.15
CA ARG A 33 18.10 -6.66 13.37
C ARG A 33 17.16 -7.59 14.11
N LYS A 34 16.79 -8.74 13.52
CA LYS A 34 15.97 -9.78 14.15
C LYS A 34 14.59 -9.29 14.58
N VAL A 35 14.03 -8.34 13.84
CA VAL A 35 12.67 -7.82 14.06
C VAL A 35 11.68 -8.68 13.27
N ASP A 36 10.52 -8.97 13.87
CA ASP A 36 9.43 -9.67 13.18
C ASP A 36 8.99 -8.87 11.95
N TRP A 37 8.94 -9.55 10.80
CA TRP A 37 8.65 -8.92 9.52
C TRP A 37 7.27 -8.24 9.50
N ARG A 38 6.30 -8.72 10.29
CA ARG A 38 4.94 -8.15 10.32
C ARG A 38 4.94 -6.74 10.88
N ILE A 39 5.61 -6.54 12.01
CA ILE A 39 5.73 -5.23 12.67
C ILE A 39 6.36 -4.22 11.71
N ALA A 40 7.40 -4.64 10.99
CA ALA A 40 8.09 -3.77 10.05
C ALA A 40 7.30 -3.54 8.75
N ALA A 41 6.49 -4.52 8.32
CA ALA A 41 5.56 -4.36 7.21
C ALA A 41 4.45 -3.34 7.55
N ASP A 42 3.88 -3.41 8.76
CA ASP A 42 2.87 -2.48 9.26
C ASP A 42 3.41 -1.04 9.28
N TRP A 43 4.63 -0.86 9.82
CA TRP A 43 5.32 0.42 9.83
C TRP A 43 5.56 0.98 8.43
N LEU A 44 6.12 0.17 7.52
CA LEU A 44 6.40 0.62 6.16
C LEU A 44 5.11 1.03 5.43
N TYR A 45 4.03 0.25 5.62
CA TYR A 45 2.74 0.53 5.01
C TYR A 45 2.22 1.92 5.40
N GLY A 46 2.29 2.31 6.68
CA GLY A 46 1.79 3.61 7.14
C GLY A 46 2.46 4.83 6.48
N HIS A 47 3.66 4.67 5.93
CA HIS A 47 4.43 5.74 5.29
C HIS A 47 4.33 5.78 3.76
N LEU A 48 3.96 4.68 3.11
CA LEU A 48 3.97 4.57 1.65
C LEU A 48 2.73 5.22 1.01
N LEU A 49 2.96 6.20 0.12
CA LEU A 49 1.90 6.79 -0.70
C LEU A 49 1.27 5.78 -1.65
N ASP A 50 2.09 4.88 -2.19
CA ASP A 50 1.69 3.76 -3.05
C ASP A 50 1.45 2.45 -2.26
N GLY A 51 1.24 2.56 -0.95
CA GLY A 51 1.15 1.42 -0.06
C GLY A 51 -0.09 0.58 -0.31
N ASP A 52 0.06 -0.57 -0.95
CA ASP A 52 -0.93 -1.64 -0.95
C ASP A 52 -0.62 -2.66 0.15
N LEU A 53 -1.65 -3.06 0.92
CA LEU A 53 -1.44 -3.90 2.09
C LEU A 53 -0.94 -5.30 1.70
N ALA A 54 -1.56 -5.91 0.68
CA ALA A 54 -1.24 -7.24 0.23
C ALA A 54 0.18 -7.31 -0.38
N SER A 55 0.47 -6.43 -1.33
CA SER A 55 1.78 -6.35 -2.01
C SER A 55 2.91 -6.07 -1.02
N ASN A 56 2.70 -5.15 -0.07
CA ASN A 56 3.68 -4.87 0.98
C ASN A 56 3.95 -6.10 1.85
N HIS A 57 2.92 -6.68 2.45
CA HIS A 57 3.08 -7.80 3.38
C HIS A 57 3.65 -9.05 2.71
N LEU A 58 3.20 -9.38 1.50
CA LEU A 58 3.75 -10.51 0.74
C LEU A 58 5.23 -10.30 0.38
N SER A 59 5.62 -9.06 0.07
CA SER A 59 7.03 -8.73 -0.18
C SER A 59 7.89 -8.92 1.07
N TRP A 60 7.43 -8.44 2.23
CA TRP A 60 8.11 -8.66 3.52
C TRP A 60 8.18 -10.14 3.90
N GLN A 61 7.08 -10.87 3.74
CA GLN A 61 7.01 -12.31 3.99
C GLN A 61 8.01 -13.09 3.12
N TRP A 62 8.10 -12.72 1.83
CA TRP A 62 9.04 -13.30 0.88
C TRP A 62 10.50 -13.01 1.26
N VAL A 63 10.82 -11.74 1.60
CA VAL A 63 12.18 -11.36 2.04
C VAL A 63 12.57 -12.10 3.33
N ALA A 64 11.62 -12.27 4.25
CA ALA A 64 11.82 -13.02 5.49
C ALA A 64 12.02 -14.54 5.27
N GLY A 65 11.72 -15.05 4.07
CA GLY A 65 11.86 -16.48 3.76
C GLY A 65 10.77 -17.37 4.37
N THR A 66 9.72 -16.80 4.96
CA THR A 66 8.65 -17.58 5.63
C THR A 66 7.68 -18.24 4.66
N GLY A 67 7.65 -17.81 3.40
CA GLY A 67 6.91 -18.43 2.30
C GLY A 67 7.79 -18.99 1.17
N SER A 68 9.12 -19.04 1.36
CA SER A 68 10.08 -19.46 0.33
C SER A 68 11.13 -20.41 0.91
N LYS A 69 11.97 -20.99 0.03
CA LYS A 69 13.05 -21.90 0.48
C LYS A 69 14.27 -21.18 1.03
N LYS A 70 14.46 -19.88 0.73
CA LYS A 70 15.64 -19.10 1.11
C LYS A 70 15.29 -17.64 1.37
N PRO A 71 15.87 -17.02 2.41
CA PRO A 71 15.69 -15.59 2.66
C PRO A 71 16.31 -14.75 1.53
N TYR A 72 15.78 -13.55 1.34
CA TYR A 72 16.44 -12.55 0.49
C TYR A 72 17.52 -11.83 1.30
N LEU A 73 18.74 -11.82 0.78
CA LEU A 73 19.92 -11.19 1.38
C LEU A 73 20.57 -10.24 0.39
N PHE A 74 21.31 -9.26 0.90
CA PHE A 74 22.07 -8.30 0.11
C PHE A 74 23.33 -7.88 0.87
N ASN A 75 24.37 -7.48 0.13
CA ASN A 75 25.63 -7.02 0.71
C ASN A 75 26.05 -5.64 0.17
N ALA A 76 27.13 -5.08 0.72
CA ALA A 76 27.61 -3.76 0.30
C ALA A 76 27.95 -3.68 -1.20
N ALA A 77 28.47 -4.76 -1.81
CA ALA A 77 28.73 -4.81 -3.24
C ALA A 77 27.45 -4.77 -4.09
N ASN A 78 26.37 -5.42 -3.65
CA ASN A 78 25.04 -5.31 -4.27
C ASN A 78 24.55 -3.86 -4.23
N VAL A 79 24.65 -3.19 -3.08
CA VAL A 79 24.29 -1.78 -2.95
C VAL A 79 25.14 -0.92 -3.90
N ALA A 80 26.46 -1.13 -3.93
CA ALA A 80 27.36 -0.34 -4.78
C ALA A 80 27.03 -0.45 -6.28
N ARG A 81 26.48 -1.60 -6.71
CA ARG A 81 26.05 -1.85 -8.08
C ARG A 81 24.75 -1.15 -8.46
N TYR A 82 23.80 -1.03 -7.53
CA TYR A 82 22.41 -0.63 -7.82
C TYR A 82 21.98 0.68 -7.15
N ALA A 83 22.82 1.30 -6.34
CA ALA A 83 22.54 2.54 -5.63
C ALA A 83 23.62 3.61 -5.90
N PRO A 84 23.27 4.91 -5.80
CA PRO A 84 24.25 5.98 -5.92
C PRO A 84 25.24 5.96 -4.74
N THR A 85 26.41 6.57 -4.95
CA THR A 85 27.54 6.58 -4.00
C THR A 85 27.16 6.90 -2.55
N PRO A 86 26.25 7.86 -2.24
CA PRO A 86 25.88 8.15 -0.84
C PRO A 86 25.23 6.99 -0.09
N TRP A 87 24.72 5.97 -0.79
CA TRP A 87 24.09 4.80 -0.18
C TRP A 87 25.11 3.66 0.05
N HIS A 88 26.30 3.75 -0.55
CA HIS A 88 27.33 2.72 -0.44
C HIS A 88 27.67 2.51 1.03
N SER A 89 27.78 1.25 1.44
CA SER A 89 27.88 0.87 2.86
C SER A 89 29.11 -0.01 3.16
N PRO A 90 30.33 0.35 2.70
CA PRO A 90 31.53 -0.43 3.01
C PRO A 90 31.82 -0.41 4.51
N GLY A 91 32.45 -1.46 5.02
CA GLY A 91 32.81 -1.62 6.44
C GLY A 91 31.62 -1.82 7.39
N SER A 92 30.40 -1.89 6.88
CA SER A 92 29.20 -2.10 7.68
C SER A 92 28.93 -3.59 7.94
N VAL A 93 27.93 -3.89 8.78
CA VAL A 93 27.52 -5.28 9.06
C VAL A 93 27.07 -6.07 7.82
N ILE A 94 26.66 -5.37 6.74
CA ILE A 94 26.29 -6.00 5.46
C ILE A 94 27.48 -6.14 4.49
N ASP A 95 28.66 -5.60 4.81
CA ASP A 95 29.86 -5.69 3.96
C ASP A 95 30.58 -7.02 4.19
N ARG A 96 29.91 -8.11 3.79
CA ARG A 96 30.32 -9.50 4.01
C ARG A 96 29.96 -10.37 2.81
N SER A 97 30.49 -11.60 2.78
CA SER A 97 30.10 -12.60 1.78
C SER A 97 28.65 -13.06 2.01
N TYR A 98 28.00 -13.58 0.96
CA TYR A 98 26.63 -14.11 1.07
C TYR A 98 26.56 -15.29 2.05
N GLU A 99 27.58 -16.12 2.13
CA GLU A 99 27.65 -17.25 3.08
C GLU A 99 27.72 -16.77 4.53
N ALA A 100 28.39 -15.64 4.80
CA ALA A 100 28.39 -15.03 6.12
C ALA A 100 27.03 -14.41 6.45
N LEU A 101 26.36 -13.80 5.49
CA LEU A 101 25.01 -13.24 5.67
C LEU A 101 23.95 -14.33 5.83
N ASP A 102 24.09 -15.46 5.14
CA ASP A 102 23.20 -16.61 5.25
C ASP A 102 23.28 -17.22 6.66
N ARG A 103 24.51 -17.41 7.17
CA ARG A 103 24.72 -17.79 8.57
C ARG A 103 24.12 -16.77 9.53
N LEU A 104 24.37 -15.49 9.33
CA LEU A 104 23.79 -14.42 10.15
C LEU A 104 22.25 -14.48 10.13
N ALA A 105 21.62 -14.74 8.99
CA ALA A 105 20.16 -14.82 8.89
C ALA A 105 19.58 -16.00 9.71
N LEU A 106 20.26 -17.15 9.70
CA LEU A 106 19.87 -18.35 10.43
C LEU A 106 20.17 -18.29 11.94
N GLU A 107 21.08 -17.42 12.38
CA GLU A 107 21.34 -17.20 13.79
C GLU A 107 20.06 -16.73 14.50
N PRO A 108 19.65 -17.40 15.60
CA PRO A 108 18.56 -16.91 16.43
C PRO A 108 18.86 -15.49 16.93
N ALA A 109 17.82 -14.76 17.32
CA ALA A 109 18.02 -13.53 18.09
C ALA A 109 18.79 -13.88 19.38
N GLY A 110 20.11 -13.63 19.39
CA GLY A 110 20.89 -13.68 20.61
C GLY A 110 20.38 -12.63 21.60
N GLN A 111 20.84 -12.68 22.85
CA GLN A 111 20.66 -11.55 23.77
C GLN A 111 21.30 -10.32 23.12
N VAL A 112 20.48 -9.45 22.54
CA VAL A 112 20.92 -8.17 22.02
C VAL A 112 21.51 -7.43 23.20
N THR A 113 22.83 -7.30 23.24
CA THR A 113 23.46 -6.35 24.14
C THR A 113 22.99 -4.99 23.65
N ASN A 114 22.00 -4.41 24.34
CA ASN A 114 21.62 -3.01 24.20
C ASN A 114 22.80 -2.17 24.70
N THR A 115 23.86 -2.09 23.90
CA THR A 115 24.78 -0.97 23.98
C THR A 115 23.98 0.24 23.54
N HIS A 116 23.43 0.95 24.51
CA HIS A 116 22.83 2.26 24.33
C HIS A 116 23.89 3.18 23.72
N HIS A 117 23.92 3.25 22.39
CA HIS A 117 24.61 4.33 21.72
C HIS A 117 23.77 5.58 21.92
N THR A 118 24.37 6.62 22.49
CA THR A 118 23.79 7.95 22.54
C THR A 118 23.34 8.31 21.13
N LEU A 119 22.03 8.52 20.94
CA LEU A 119 21.48 8.93 19.66
C LEU A 119 22.25 10.19 19.22
N ALA A 120 22.90 10.13 18.06
CA ALA A 120 23.56 11.31 17.50
C ALA A 120 22.53 12.43 17.32
N HIS A 121 22.96 13.69 17.44
CA HIS A 121 22.10 14.88 17.35
C HIS A 121 21.29 15.00 16.03
N ASN A 122 21.55 14.14 15.03
CA ASN A 122 20.85 14.06 13.75
C ASN A 122 19.94 12.82 13.60
N ALA A 123 19.42 12.28 14.72
CA ALA A 123 18.45 11.19 14.69
C ALA A 123 17.22 11.60 13.87
N LEU A 124 16.81 10.73 12.94
CA LEU A 124 15.56 10.92 12.21
C LEU A 124 14.39 10.78 13.18
N ILE A 125 13.55 11.80 13.20
CA ILE A 125 12.27 11.75 13.92
C ILE A 125 11.28 11.05 12.99
N GLU A 126 10.72 9.93 13.45
CA GLU A 126 9.66 9.23 12.74
C GLU A 126 8.41 10.12 12.65
N PRO A 127 7.86 10.32 11.44
CA PRO A 127 6.59 11.02 11.29
C PRO A 127 5.47 10.27 12.02
N PRO A 128 4.66 10.94 12.84
CA PRO A 128 3.62 10.28 13.61
C PRO A 128 2.53 9.67 12.71
N PHE A 129 1.93 8.58 13.19
CA PHE A 129 0.78 7.95 12.58
C PHE A 129 -0.53 8.42 13.20
N TYR A 130 -1.56 8.50 12.37
CA TYR A 130 -2.90 8.90 12.73
C TYR A 130 -3.91 7.88 12.22
N ASN A 131 -4.85 7.50 13.07
CA ASN A 131 -5.96 6.59 12.75
C ASN A 131 -7.18 7.30 12.15
N LYS A 132 -7.09 8.61 11.95
CA LYS A 132 -8.12 9.46 11.37
C LYS A 132 -7.47 10.59 10.55
N PRO A 133 -8.17 11.09 9.51
CA PRO A 133 -7.72 12.27 8.80
C PRO A 133 -7.63 13.47 9.75
N HIS A 134 -6.74 14.40 9.41
CA HIS A 134 -6.63 15.67 10.13
C HIS A 134 -7.84 16.56 9.82
N LEU A 135 -8.27 17.39 10.79
CA LEU A 135 -9.53 18.12 10.71
C LEU A 135 -9.58 19.14 9.55
N ASP A 136 -8.42 19.65 9.14
CA ASP A 136 -8.27 20.57 8.00
C ASP A 136 -8.58 19.90 6.65
N LEU A 137 -8.64 18.56 6.58
CA LEU A 137 -8.99 17.81 5.38
C LEU A 137 -10.51 17.76 5.10
N GLY A 138 -11.33 18.36 5.97
CA GLY A 138 -12.76 18.60 5.68
C GLY A 138 -13.68 17.38 5.76
N PHE A 139 -13.22 16.27 6.32
CA PHE A 139 -14.06 15.08 6.51
C PHE A 139 -15.09 15.31 7.61
N SER A 140 -16.36 15.02 7.30
CA SER A 140 -17.48 15.08 8.24
C SER A 140 -17.94 13.68 8.65
N LYS A 141 -18.84 13.60 9.63
CA LYS A 141 -19.50 12.33 9.95
C LYS A 141 -20.48 11.93 8.83
N PRO A 142 -20.78 10.62 8.67
CA PRO A 142 -21.83 10.18 7.76
C PRO A 142 -23.16 10.90 8.03
N ASP A 143 -23.76 11.45 6.98
CA ASP A 143 -24.96 12.29 7.07
C ASP A 143 -26.09 11.69 6.20
N PRO A 144 -27.12 11.07 6.80
CA PRO A 144 -28.23 10.50 6.06
C PRO A 144 -29.01 11.53 5.24
N SER A 145 -29.04 12.80 5.65
CA SER A 145 -29.77 13.85 4.94
C SER A 145 -29.08 14.21 3.62
N ALA A 146 -27.75 14.09 3.57
CA ALA A 146 -26.96 14.29 2.37
C ALA A 146 -27.11 13.16 1.35
N VAL A 147 -27.71 12.01 1.65
CA VAL A 147 -27.93 10.95 0.64
C VAL A 147 -29.39 10.61 0.40
N ALA A 148 -30.30 11.17 1.20
CA ALA A 148 -31.73 10.90 1.17
C ALA A 148 -32.32 10.99 -0.26
N GLY A 149 -32.84 9.86 -0.76
CA GLY A 149 -33.46 9.75 -2.08
C GLY A 149 -32.52 9.91 -3.28
N ARG A 150 -31.20 10.00 -3.07
CA ARG A 150 -30.21 10.22 -4.14
C ARG A 150 -29.60 8.90 -4.62
N ASN A 151 -29.16 8.89 -5.87
CA ASN A 151 -28.24 7.87 -6.36
C ASN A 151 -26.83 8.24 -5.91
N VAL A 152 -26.13 7.31 -5.29
CA VAL A 152 -24.82 7.53 -4.67
C VAL A 152 -23.76 6.64 -5.32
N TRP A 153 -22.62 7.25 -5.62
CA TRP A 153 -21.39 6.54 -5.97
C TRP A 153 -20.36 6.74 -4.85
N LEU A 154 -19.92 5.66 -4.22
CA LEU A 154 -18.88 5.73 -3.19
C LEU A 154 -17.49 5.65 -3.81
N VAL A 155 -16.64 6.57 -3.38
CA VAL A 155 -15.19 6.58 -3.63
C VAL A 155 -14.50 6.27 -2.31
N HIS A 156 -13.49 5.41 -2.34
CA HIS A 156 -12.75 4.98 -1.16
C HIS A 156 -11.24 4.97 -1.45
N PRO A 157 -10.37 4.88 -0.44
CA PRO A 157 -8.94 5.09 -0.62
C PRO A 157 -8.26 4.11 -1.57
N TRP A 158 -8.82 2.91 -1.68
CA TRP A 158 -8.35 1.85 -2.57
C TRP A 158 -8.88 1.96 -4.00
N ASN A 159 -9.73 2.95 -4.29
CA ASN A 159 -10.21 3.24 -5.62
C ASN A 159 -10.32 4.76 -5.85
N LEU A 160 -9.24 5.34 -6.36
CA LEU A 160 -9.13 6.77 -6.65
C LEU A 160 -8.95 7.06 -8.15
N SER A 161 -9.32 6.11 -9.01
CA SER A 161 -9.34 6.33 -10.46
C SER A 161 -10.40 7.36 -10.85
N ASP A 162 -10.35 7.83 -12.09
CA ASP A 162 -11.41 8.68 -12.63
C ASP A 162 -12.79 8.02 -12.49
N LEU A 163 -13.80 8.86 -12.29
CA LEU A 163 -15.18 8.41 -12.17
C LEU A 163 -15.64 7.72 -13.47
N PRO A 164 -16.47 6.67 -13.37
CA PRO A 164 -17.02 6.03 -14.55
C PRO A 164 -17.82 7.02 -15.42
N THR A 165 -17.56 7.02 -16.72
CA THR A 165 -18.20 7.93 -17.68
C THR A 165 -19.70 7.69 -17.85
N PHE A 166 -20.20 6.53 -17.42
CA PHE A 166 -21.61 6.16 -17.46
C PHE A 166 -22.42 6.67 -16.26
N LEU A 167 -21.80 7.34 -15.28
CA LEU A 167 -22.53 7.84 -14.13
C LEU A 167 -23.54 8.92 -14.56
N PRO A 168 -24.83 8.80 -14.17
CA PRO A 168 -25.80 9.85 -14.38
C PRO A 168 -25.34 11.18 -13.75
N ALA A 169 -25.61 12.31 -14.42
CA ALA A 169 -25.15 13.63 -13.99
C ALA A 169 -25.62 14.06 -12.59
N ASN A 170 -26.72 13.47 -12.09
CA ASN A 170 -27.27 13.73 -10.76
C ASN A 170 -26.78 12.75 -9.68
N THR A 171 -25.81 11.89 -10.01
CA THR A 171 -25.22 10.95 -9.03
C THR A 171 -24.39 11.74 -8.03
N LEU A 172 -24.70 11.60 -6.75
CA LEU A 172 -23.86 12.14 -5.69
C LEU A 172 -22.63 11.25 -5.51
N VAL A 173 -21.45 11.83 -5.63
CA VAL A 173 -20.21 11.14 -5.30
C VAL A 173 -19.82 11.44 -3.86
N VAL A 174 -19.65 10.38 -3.07
CA VAL A 174 -19.27 10.48 -1.65
C VAL A 174 -17.94 9.77 -1.44
N GLY A 175 -16.92 10.51 -1.01
CA GLY A 175 -15.66 9.95 -0.57
C GLY A 175 -15.78 9.45 0.86
N VAL A 176 -15.30 8.23 1.15
CA VAL A 176 -15.40 7.63 2.50
C VAL A 176 -14.04 7.19 3.04
N PHE A 177 -13.78 7.49 4.30
CA PHE A 177 -12.74 6.87 5.11
C PHE A 177 -13.35 6.01 6.22
N VAL A 178 -12.95 4.74 6.26
CA VAL A 178 -13.49 3.75 7.20
C VAL A 178 -12.61 3.68 8.43
N SER A 179 -13.14 4.13 9.57
CA SER A 179 -12.39 4.25 10.81
C SER A 179 -11.97 2.88 11.37
N ASP A 180 -12.73 1.81 11.12
CA ASP A 180 -12.35 0.44 11.52
C ASP A 180 -11.00 0.03 10.93
N PHE A 181 -10.82 0.31 9.63
CA PHE A 181 -9.59 -0.01 8.92
C PHE A 181 -8.42 0.81 9.49
N HIS A 182 -8.59 2.13 9.62
CA HIS A 182 -7.50 3.02 10.02
C HIS A 182 -7.12 2.93 11.51
N ARG A 183 -7.98 2.33 12.35
CA ARG A 183 -7.58 1.91 13.71
C ARG A 183 -6.52 0.82 13.68
N ALA A 184 -6.65 -0.14 12.77
CA ALA A 184 -5.66 -1.22 12.59
C ALA A 184 -4.47 -0.76 11.74
N TRP A 185 -4.71 0.10 10.76
CA TRP A 185 -3.76 0.51 9.74
C TRP A 185 -3.65 2.03 9.65
N PRO A 186 -3.01 2.67 10.64
CA PRO A 186 -2.90 4.12 10.68
C PRO A 186 -1.88 4.60 9.64
N TRP A 187 -2.04 5.84 9.20
CA TRP A 187 -1.19 6.45 8.17
C TRP A 187 -0.52 7.70 8.68
N ASN A 188 0.62 8.05 8.08
CA ASN A 188 1.24 9.35 8.37
C ASN A 188 0.49 10.47 7.66
N GLU A 189 0.74 11.71 8.09
CA GLU A 189 0.08 12.89 7.54
C GLU A 189 0.23 12.99 6.01
N ARG A 190 1.42 12.69 5.49
CA ARG A 190 1.70 12.76 4.05
C ARG A 190 0.78 11.85 3.25
N ARG A 191 0.58 10.62 3.70
CA ARG A 191 -0.33 9.67 3.05
C ARG A 191 -1.78 10.09 3.16
N TRP A 192 -2.21 10.60 4.32
CA TRP A 192 -3.54 11.19 4.48
C TRP A 192 -3.79 12.31 3.46
N ARG A 193 -2.89 13.28 3.36
CA ARG A 193 -3.01 14.41 2.42
C ARG A 193 -3.04 13.95 0.96
N PHE A 194 -2.19 12.98 0.59
CA PHE A 194 -2.15 12.45 -0.77
C PHE A 194 -3.47 11.81 -1.19
N VAL A 195 -4.00 10.90 -0.37
CA VAL A 195 -5.26 10.19 -0.65
C VAL A 195 -6.45 11.15 -0.59
N ALA A 196 -6.52 12.01 0.43
CA ALA A 196 -7.59 12.98 0.59
C ALA A 196 -7.63 13.99 -0.54
N GLY A 197 -6.47 14.47 -1.01
CA GLY A 197 -6.37 15.41 -2.13
C GLY A 197 -7.01 14.82 -3.39
N ARG A 198 -6.64 13.59 -3.75
CA ARG A 198 -7.26 12.93 -4.91
C ARG A 198 -8.74 12.63 -4.68
N MET A 199 -9.15 12.27 -3.47
CA MET A 199 -10.57 12.06 -3.15
C MET A 199 -11.40 13.36 -3.25
N ALA A 200 -10.81 14.51 -2.93
CA ALA A 200 -11.45 15.82 -3.07
C ALA A 200 -11.67 16.24 -4.53
N GLU A 201 -10.81 15.78 -5.45
CA GLU A 201 -11.04 15.96 -6.89
C GLU A 201 -12.23 15.14 -7.41
N LEU A 202 -12.54 14.01 -6.78
CA LEU A 202 -13.57 13.06 -7.22
C LEU A 202 -14.93 13.30 -6.56
N ALA A 203 -14.95 13.72 -5.30
CA ALA A 203 -16.15 13.81 -4.48
C ALA A 203 -16.27 15.20 -3.83
N ALA A 204 -17.47 15.76 -3.81
CA ALA A 204 -17.77 17.01 -3.10
C ALA A 204 -18.15 16.79 -1.63
N VAL A 205 -18.49 15.54 -1.27
CA VAL A 205 -18.87 15.14 0.09
C VAL A 205 -17.87 14.10 0.58
N HIS A 206 -17.36 14.29 1.78
CA HIS A 206 -16.33 13.44 2.38
C HIS A 206 -16.76 13.00 3.77
N TRP A 207 -16.88 11.71 3.97
CA TRP A 207 -17.26 11.12 5.25
C TRP A 207 -16.11 10.35 5.89
N GLN A 208 -16.05 10.47 7.20
CA GLN A 208 -15.24 9.62 8.07
C GLN A 208 -16.17 9.03 9.14
N GLY A 209 -16.26 7.71 9.19
CA GLY A 209 -17.04 6.97 10.18
C GLY A 209 -16.62 5.53 10.23
N ASP A 210 -17.15 4.75 11.15
CA ASP A 210 -17.04 3.29 11.08
C ASP A 210 -18.03 2.72 10.04
N ALA A 211 -17.86 1.43 9.71
CA ALA A 211 -18.69 0.75 8.72
C ALA A 211 -20.19 0.77 9.06
N ALA A 212 -20.53 0.75 10.36
CA ALA A 212 -21.92 0.77 10.81
C ALA A 212 -22.54 2.17 10.65
N GLU A 213 -21.82 3.22 11.03
CA GLU A 213 -22.22 4.63 10.85
C GLU A 213 -22.43 4.96 9.37
N ILE A 214 -21.47 4.57 8.52
CA ILE A 214 -21.55 4.77 7.06
C ILE A 214 -22.75 4.00 6.50
N GLY A 215 -22.90 2.73 6.88
CA GLY A 215 -24.00 1.89 6.44
C GLY A 215 -25.38 2.44 6.83
N ALA A 216 -25.52 2.92 8.07
CA ALA A 216 -26.76 3.53 8.54
C ALA A 216 -27.12 4.80 7.76
N ALA A 217 -26.14 5.67 7.46
CA ALA A 217 -26.38 6.87 6.67
C ALA A 217 -26.81 6.55 5.23
N LEU A 218 -26.25 5.50 4.63
CA LEU A 218 -26.55 5.09 3.26
C LEU A 218 -27.95 4.49 3.07
N GLN A 219 -28.64 4.08 4.14
CA GLN A 219 -30.00 3.50 4.05
C GLN A 219 -31.04 4.48 3.50
N SER A 220 -30.83 5.78 3.64
CA SER A 220 -31.75 6.79 3.08
C SER A 220 -31.52 7.02 1.58
N ALA A 221 -30.45 6.50 0.99
CA ALA A 221 -30.17 6.64 -0.43
C ALA A 221 -31.15 5.83 -1.29
N ASN A 222 -31.44 6.32 -2.50
CA ASN A 222 -32.25 5.57 -3.48
C ASN A 222 -31.47 4.36 -4.04
N ARG A 223 -30.19 4.55 -4.33
CA ARG A 223 -29.30 3.49 -4.81
C ARG A 223 -27.86 3.82 -4.45
N VAL A 224 -27.10 2.83 -4.01
CA VAL A 224 -25.67 2.97 -3.72
C VAL A 224 -24.88 2.04 -4.63
N ARG A 225 -23.82 2.56 -5.22
CA ARG A 225 -22.85 1.81 -6.03
C ARG A 225 -21.43 2.17 -5.63
N SER A 226 -20.49 1.25 -5.85
CA SER A 226 -19.06 1.50 -5.68
C SER A 226 -18.25 0.47 -6.47
N LEU A 227 -16.93 0.58 -6.47
CA LEU A 227 -16.08 -0.54 -6.86
C LEU A 227 -15.91 -1.49 -5.68
N ASN A 228 -15.78 -2.78 -6.00
CA ASN A 228 -15.48 -3.80 -5.02
C ASN A 228 -14.03 -3.66 -4.54
N ASP A 229 -13.81 -3.86 -3.25
CA ASP A 229 -12.48 -3.89 -2.65
C ASP A 229 -12.46 -4.87 -1.45
N PRO A 230 -11.41 -5.70 -1.29
CA PRO A 230 -11.30 -6.65 -0.19
C PRO A 230 -11.40 -6.01 1.20
N HIS A 231 -10.96 -4.76 1.37
CA HIS A 231 -11.03 -4.05 2.64
C HIS A 231 -12.45 -3.65 3.05
N LEU A 232 -13.38 -3.63 2.09
CA LEU A 232 -14.79 -3.25 2.27
C LEU A 232 -15.74 -4.45 2.16
N ALA A 233 -15.26 -5.58 1.65
CA ALA A 233 -16.01 -6.81 1.42
C ALA A 233 -16.87 -7.30 2.62
N PRO A 234 -16.45 -7.15 3.89
CA PRO A 234 -17.27 -7.60 5.02
C PRO A 234 -18.63 -6.91 5.18
N TRP A 235 -18.82 -5.71 4.62
CA TRP A 235 -20.02 -4.91 4.89
C TRP A 235 -20.61 -4.23 3.65
N LEU A 236 -19.77 -3.76 2.72
CA LEU A 236 -20.22 -2.94 1.59
C LEU A 236 -21.17 -3.67 0.63
N PRO A 237 -20.96 -4.95 0.27
CA PRO A 237 -21.86 -5.68 -0.63
C PRO A 237 -23.30 -5.85 -0.08
N GLY A 238 -23.48 -5.73 1.23
CA GLY A 238 -24.81 -5.73 1.85
C GLY A 238 -25.58 -4.41 1.71
N LEU A 239 -24.90 -3.34 1.29
CA LEU A 239 -25.42 -1.97 1.29
C LEU A 239 -25.30 -1.27 -0.09
N ALA A 240 -24.46 -1.79 -0.98
CA ALA A 240 -24.21 -1.21 -2.29
C ALA A 240 -24.08 -2.29 -3.37
N VAL A 241 -24.42 -1.94 -4.61
CA VAL A 241 -24.04 -2.74 -5.77
C VAL A 241 -22.57 -2.45 -6.07
N CYS A 242 -21.71 -3.43 -5.82
CA CYS A 242 -20.27 -3.34 -6.05
C CYS A 242 -19.92 -3.83 -7.46
N ASP A 243 -19.45 -2.92 -8.30
CA ASP A 243 -18.89 -3.27 -9.60
C ASP A 243 -17.50 -3.91 -9.40
N ALA A 244 -17.12 -4.86 -10.26
CA ALA A 244 -15.81 -5.51 -10.16
C ALA A 244 -14.68 -4.47 -10.30
N ALA A 245 -13.62 -4.64 -9.50
CA ALA A 245 -12.40 -3.88 -9.69
C ALA A 245 -11.83 -4.14 -11.09
N VAL A 246 -11.26 -3.11 -11.70
CA VAL A 246 -10.75 -3.20 -13.06
C VAL A 246 -9.49 -4.07 -13.08
N GLU A 247 -9.53 -5.18 -13.82
CA GLU A 247 -8.36 -6.02 -14.05
C GLU A 247 -7.41 -5.32 -15.05
N LEU A 248 -6.22 -4.97 -14.58
CA LEU A 248 -5.18 -4.35 -15.41
C LEU A 248 -4.49 -5.34 -16.35
N PHE A 249 -4.44 -6.62 -15.95
CA PHE A 249 -3.75 -7.67 -16.71
C PHE A 249 -4.76 -8.71 -17.17
N PRO A 250 -4.60 -9.24 -18.40
CA PRO A 250 -5.49 -10.29 -18.89
C PRO A 250 -5.36 -11.56 -18.04
N THR A 251 -6.48 -12.28 -17.87
CA THR A 251 -6.49 -13.57 -17.19
C THR A 251 -5.58 -14.57 -17.91
N VAL A 252 -4.72 -15.26 -17.16
CA VAL A 252 -3.83 -16.29 -17.74
C VAL A 252 -4.53 -17.65 -17.68
N ALA A 253 -4.87 -18.23 -18.84
CA ALA A 253 -5.61 -19.49 -18.93
C ALA A 253 -4.87 -20.73 -18.36
N ARG A 254 -3.57 -20.63 -18.10
CA ARG A 254 -2.75 -21.69 -17.53
C ARG A 254 -2.02 -21.19 -16.30
N ARG A 255 -1.96 -22.03 -15.27
CA ARG A 255 -1.14 -21.81 -14.07
C ARG A 255 0.29 -21.39 -14.46
N CYS A 256 0.83 -20.46 -13.69
CA CYS A 256 2.23 -20.05 -13.77
C CYS A 256 2.97 -20.51 -12.51
N ASP A 257 4.16 -21.07 -12.69
CA ASP A 257 4.99 -21.57 -11.59
C ASP A 257 5.98 -20.51 -11.08
N SER A 258 6.03 -19.35 -11.74
CA SER A 258 6.80 -18.19 -11.29
C SER A 258 6.15 -16.88 -11.72
N PHE A 259 6.46 -15.80 -11.00
CA PHE A 259 6.06 -14.45 -11.38
C PHE A 259 6.58 -14.07 -12.76
N SER A 260 7.84 -14.40 -13.10
CA SER A 260 8.39 -14.11 -14.43
C SER A 260 7.61 -14.79 -15.55
N GLN A 261 7.17 -16.04 -15.34
CA GLN A 261 6.34 -16.74 -16.31
C GLN A 261 4.97 -16.07 -16.45
N TRP A 262 4.35 -15.67 -15.33
CA TRP A 262 3.10 -14.91 -15.34
C TRP A 262 3.27 -13.57 -16.08
N TRP A 263 4.29 -12.78 -15.73
CA TRP A 263 4.61 -11.48 -16.30
C TRP A 263 4.83 -11.54 -17.82
N THR A 264 5.63 -12.51 -18.28
CA THR A 264 5.85 -12.72 -19.73
C THR A 264 4.56 -13.09 -20.46
N ARG A 265 3.65 -13.84 -19.83
CA ARG A 265 2.38 -14.23 -20.44
C ARG A 265 1.38 -13.07 -20.47
N THR A 266 1.24 -12.32 -19.38
CA THR A 266 0.28 -11.21 -19.30
C THR A 266 0.69 -10.02 -20.14
N LEU A 267 1.99 -9.79 -20.35
CA LEU A 267 2.49 -8.69 -21.19
C LEU A 267 2.71 -9.07 -22.66
N ARG A 268 2.35 -10.28 -23.08
CA ARG A 268 2.53 -10.67 -24.48
C ARG A 268 1.66 -9.77 -25.37
N GLY A 269 2.31 -8.95 -26.20
CA GLY A 269 1.65 -7.99 -27.08
C GLY A 269 1.35 -6.63 -26.44
N ILE A 270 1.80 -6.39 -25.20
CA ILE A 270 1.71 -5.10 -24.50
C ILE A 270 3.12 -4.51 -24.47
N ALA A 271 3.34 -3.40 -25.18
CA ALA A 271 4.64 -2.74 -25.26
C ALA A 271 4.71 -1.48 -24.37
N SER A 272 3.56 -0.92 -23.98
CA SER A 272 3.45 0.31 -23.21
C SER A 272 2.33 0.26 -22.17
N VAL A 273 2.39 1.20 -21.21
CA VAL A 273 1.28 1.43 -20.26
C VAL A 273 0.02 1.83 -21.00
N SER A 274 0.13 2.59 -22.08
CA SER A 274 -1.02 2.96 -22.92
C SER A 274 -1.69 1.74 -23.54
N ASP A 275 -0.93 0.73 -23.98
CA ASP A 275 -1.50 -0.51 -24.52
C ASP A 275 -2.28 -1.26 -23.45
N LEU A 276 -1.76 -1.28 -22.22
CA LEU A 276 -2.40 -1.90 -21.07
C LEU A 276 -3.69 -1.17 -20.66
N LEU A 277 -3.67 0.17 -20.68
CA LEU A 277 -4.85 0.99 -20.42
C LEU A 277 -5.88 0.91 -21.56
N THR A 278 -5.45 0.72 -22.80
CA THR A 278 -6.33 0.53 -23.96
C THR A 278 -6.99 -0.85 -23.93
N ALA A 279 -6.24 -1.89 -23.57
CA ALA A 279 -6.79 -3.22 -23.32
C ALA A 279 -7.87 -3.20 -22.21
N ARG A 280 -7.71 -2.31 -21.22
CA ARG A 280 -8.72 -1.99 -20.20
C ARG A 280 -9.97 -1.28 -20.75
N GLN A 281 -9.86 -0.48 -21.81
CA GLN A 281 -10.98 0.30 -22.38
C GLN A 281 -11.81 -0.48 -23.40
N ALA A 282 -11.37 -1.66 -23.84
CA ALA A 282 -12.23 -2.55 -24.61
C ALA A 282 -13.45 -2.92 -23.75
N PRO A 283 -14.68 -2.58 -24.17
CA PRO A 283 -15.85 -2.87 -23.36
C PRO A 283 -15.90 -4.37 -23.10
N ALA A 284 -16.02 -4.75 -21.83
CA ALA A 284 -16.64 -6.03 -21.49
C ALA A 284 -17.93 -6.05 -22.29
N ARG A 285 -18.02 -6.99 -23.25
CA ARG A 285 -19.23 -7.16 -24.06
C ARG A 285 -20.38 -7.27 -23.05
N TRP A 286 -21.21 -6.25 -23.01
CA TRP A 286 -22.52 -6.30 -22.39
C TRP A 286 -23.21 -7.49 -23.05
N MET A 287 -23.33 -8.60 -22.34
CA MET A 287 -24.29 -9.62 -22.69
C MET A 287 -25.62 -9.14 -22.10
N ASP A 288 -26.63 -9.16 -22.97
CA ASP A 288 -27.96 -8.58 -22.84
C ASP A 288 -28.67 -8.87 -21.50
#